data_AF-A0A2V7EB37-F1
#
_entry.id   AF-A0A2V7EB37-F1
#
_cell.length_a   1.000
_cell.length_b   1.000
_cell.length_c   1.000
_cell.angle_alpha   90.00
_cell.angle_beta   90.00
_cell.angle_gamma   90.00
#
_symmetry.space_group_name_H-M   'P 1'
#
loop_
_entity.id
_entity.type
_entity.pdbx_description
1 polymer ?
#
loop_
_entity_poly.entity_id
_entity_poly.type
_entity_poly.pdbx_seq_one_letter_code
_entity_poly.pdbx_strand_id
1 'polypeptide(L)'
;MDFDLDEAIPILERTPATLSTLLDELPEDWTTVNEGPDTWSPREVVGHLIHGERTDWIPRARIILQQGKYRKFDPFDRFAELKSERPLKDLLEEFDHLRSGNVATLRGWNLKEKDMELTGEHPEFGSVTMRQLLATWVVHDLSHIAQITRTMARAYTRAVGPWTAYFRVLQRDVRQ
;
A
#
# COMPACT_ATOMS: atom_id res chain seq x y z
N MET A 1 1.60 -7.97 18.65
CA MET A 1 2.11 -6.59 18.82
C MET A 1 0.88 -5.73 18.80
N ASP A 2 0.66 -4.92 19.83
CA ASP A 2 -0.45 -3.98 19.85
C ASP A 2 -0.13 -2.81 18.92
N PHE A 3 -1.15 -2.20 18.30
CA PHE A 3 -0.92 -1.08 17.39
C PHE A 3 -0.55 0.18 18.17
N ASP A 4 0.64 0.70 17.90
CA ASP A 4 1.11 2.01 18.34
C ASP A 4 1.34 2.91 17.12
N LEU A 5 0.79 4.13 17.16
CA LEU A 5 0.85 5.06 16.03
C LEU A 5 2.27 5.59 15.79
N ASP A 6 3.03 5.85 16.86
CA ASP A 6 4.39 6.37 16.76
C ASP A 6 5.35 5.30 16.24
N GLU A 7 5.07 4.02 16.47
CA GLU A 7 5.80 2.90 15.86
C GLU A 7 5.37 2.61 14.41
N ALA A 8 4.10 2.87 14.07
CA ALA A 8 3.55 2.67 12.74
C ALA A 8 4.02 3.71 11.70
N ILE A 9 4.04 5.00 12.08
CA ILE A 9 4.41 6.10 11.17
C ILE A 9 5.78 5.90 10.52
N PRO A 10 6.84 5.49 11.24
CA PRO A 10 8.15 5.18 10.66
C PRO A 10 8.11 4.24 9.47
N ILE A 11 7.21 3.25 9.44
CA ILE A 11 7.05 2.36 8.28
C ILE A 11 6.45 3.13 7.10
N LEU A 12 5.37 3.87 7.32
CA LEU A 12 4.71 4.69 6.30
C LEU A 12 5.66 5.73 5.70
N GLU A 13 6.50 6.39 6.51
CA GLU A 13 7.49 7.36 6.04
C GLU A 13 8.60 6.71 5.18
N ARG A 14 8.91 5.43 5.40
CA ARG A 14 10.00 4.73 4.70
C ARG A 14 9.57 4.07 3.40
N THR A 15 8.28 3.77 3.22
CA THR A 15 7.80 3.04 2.05
C THR A 15 8.15 3.73 0.72
N PRO A 16 7.93 5.06 0.54
CA PRO A 16 8.25 5.70 -0.74
C PRO A 16 9.75 5.60 -1.09
N ALA A 17 10.63 5.91 -0.15
CA ALA A 17 12.08 5.80 -0.36
C ALA A 17 12.53 4.36 -0.62
N THR A 18 11.91 3.38 0.04
CA THR A 18 12.17 1.95 -0.18
C THR A 18 11.81 1.54 -1.61
N LEU A 19 10.63 1.93 -2.09
CA LEU A 19 10.18 1.62 -3.45
C LEU A 19 10.99 2.37 -4.51
N SER A 20 11.31 3.65 -4.27
CA SER A 20 12.13 4.44 -5.18
C SER A 20 13.53 3.82 -5.33
N THR A 21 14.18 3.48 -4.22
CA THR A 21 15.51 2.83 -4.25
C THR A 21 15.47 1.49 -4.97
N LEU A 22 14.39 0.72 -4.82
CA LEU A 22 14.26 -0.59 -5.44
C LEU A 22 13.94 -0.53 -6.94
N LEU A 23 13.13 0.44 -7.37
CA LEU A 23 12.49 0.42 -8.69
C LEU A 23 13.00 1.48 -9.67
N ASP A 24 13.55 2.60 -9.19
CA ASP A 24 14.00 3.68 -10.06
C ASP A 24 15.20 3.23 -10.93
N GLU A 25 15.22 3.72 -12.17
CA GLU A 25 16.23 3.40 -13.20
C GLU A 25 16.47 1.90 -13.49
N LEU A 26 15.58 1.00 -13.03
CA LEU A 26 15.62 -0.40 -13.43
C LEU A 26 15.23 -0.58 -14.91
N PRO A 27 15.76 -1.61 -15.59
CA PRO A 27 15.23 -2.04 -16.89
C PRO A 27 13.73 -2.29 -16.83
N GLU A 28 13.01 -1.89 -17.88
CA GLU A 28 11.54 -1.93 -17.95
C GLU A 28 10.95 -3.32 -17.67
N ASP A 29 11.63 -4.39 -18.08
CA ASP A 29 11.22 -5.78 -17.82
C ASP A 29 10.99 -6.06 -16.33
N TRP A 30 11.75 -5.43 -15.42
CA TRP A 30 11.59 -5.62 -13.98
C TRP A 30 10.37 -4.93 -13.42
N THR A 31 9.91 -3.85 -14.05
CA THR A 31 8.84 -3.00 -13.55
C THR A 31 7.50 -3.28 -14.22
N THR A 32 7.51 -4.01 -15.35
CA THR A 32 6.33 -4.40 -16.13
C THR A 32 5.98 -5.89 -16.05
N VAL A 33 6.89 -6.76 -15.56
CA VAL A 33 6.59 -8.17 -15.30
C VAL A 33 5.49 -8.34 -14.25
N ASN A 34 4.65 -9.36 -14.42
CA ASN A 34 3.59 -9.72 -13.47
C ASN A 34 3.60 -11.24 -13.17
N GLU A 35 2.69 -11.69 -12.30
CA GLU A 35 2.60 -13.08 -11.86
C GLU A 35 1.62 -13.92 -12.70
N GLY A 36 1.19 -13.42 -13.86
CA GLY A 36 0.19 -14.03 -14.73
C GLY A 36 -1.03 -13.13 -14.99
N PRO A 37 -2.05 -13.66 -15.70
CA PRO A 37 -3.27 -12.93 -15.99
C PRO A 37 -3.91 -12.36 -14.72
N ASP A 38 -4.45 -11.14 -14.83
CA ASP A 38 -5.16 -10.43 -13.75
C ASP A 38 -4.31 -10.12 -12.50
N THR A 39 -2.98 -10.15 -12.63
CA THR A 39 -2.04 -9.75 -11.57
C THR A 39 -1.32 -8.45 -11.91
N TRP A 40 -0.84 -7.75 -10.89
CA TRP A 40 -0.21 -6.43 -11.06
C TRP A 40 1.31 -6.53 -11.12
N SER A 41 1.87 -5.79 -12.06
CA SER A 41 3.29 -5.44 -12.16
C SER A 41 3.72 -4.47 -11.05
N PRO A 42 5.02 -4.33 -10.76
CA PRO A 42 5.49 -3.35 -9.79
C PRO A 42 5.03 -1.92 -10.08
N ARG A 43 5.01 -1.51 -11.34
CA ARG A 43 4.51 -0.21 -11.77
C ARG A 43 3.03 -0.02 -11.43
N GLU A 44 2.20 -1.02 -11.73
CA GLU A 44 0.77 -1.02 -11.41
C GLU A 44 0.53 -0.94 -9.89
N VAL A 45 1.36 -1.63 -9.09
CA VAL A 45 1.31 -1.55 -7.62
C VAL A 45 1.64 -0.14 -7.13
N VAL A 46 2.63 0.55 -7.70
CA VAL A 46 2.91 1.95 -7.35
C VAL A 46 1.71 2.85 -7.66
N GLY A 47 1.09 2.71 -8.83
CA GLY A 47 -0.15 3.42 -9.17
C GLY A 47 -1.29 3.15 -8.18
N HIS A 48 -1.45 1.90 -7.75
CA HIS A 48 -2.43 1.51 -6.73
C HIS A 48 -2.18 2.19 -5.38
N LEU A 49 -0.92 2.26 -4.93
CA LEU A 49 -0.55 2.94 -3.68
C LEU A 49 -0.86 4.44 -3.72
N ILE A 50 -0.56 5.11 -4.84
CA ILE A 50 -0.91 6.53 -5.08
C ILE A 50 -2.42 6.74 -4.96
N HIS A 51 -3.22 5.86 -5.55
CA HIS A 51 -4.67 5.94 -5.43
C HIS A 51 -5.13 5.82 -3.97
N GLY A 52 -4.57 4.85 -3.23
CA GLY A 52 -4.82 4.66 -1.80
C GLY A 52 -4.51 5.91 -0.96
N GLU A 53 -3.39 6.60 -1.24
CA GLU A 53 -3.05 7.86 -0.57
C GLU A 53 -4.11 8.95 -0.78
N ARG A 54 -4.74 8.99 -1.95
CA ARG A 54 -5.71 10.03 -2.32
C ARG A 54 -7.11 9.76 -1.79
N THR A 55 -7.52 8.49 -1.74
CA THR A 55 -8.94 8.13 -1.56
C THR A 55 -9.23 7.25 -0.34
N ASP A 56 -8.24 6.56 0.21
CA ASP A 56 -8.45 5.56 1.26
C ASP A 56 -8.12 6.13 2.64
N TRP A 57 -6.84 6.30 2.97
CA TRP A 57 -6.37 6.38 4.36
C TRP A 57 -6.79 7.66 5.09
N ILE A 58 -6.22 8.80 4.70
CA ILE A 58 -6.54 10.10 5.31
C ILE A 58 -8.00 10.51 5.06
N PRO A 59 -8.60 10.31 3.87
CA PRO A 59 -10.01 10.59 3.65
C PRO A 59 -10.93 9.81 4.61
N ARG A 60 -10.74 8.50 4.78
CA ARG A 60 -11.56 7.71 5.70
C ARG A 60 -11.30 8.06 7.16
N ALA A 61 -10.05 8.32 7.52
CA ALA A 61 -9.71 8.78 8.86
C ALA A 61 -10.41 10.12 9.20
N ARG A 62 -10.53 11.04 8.23
CA ARG A 62 -11.32 12.29 8.41
C ARG A 62 -12.80 11.99 8.65
N ILE A 63 -13.40 11.05 7.92
CA ILE A 63 -14.79 10.64 8.13
C ILE A 63 -14.98 10.07 9.54
N ILE A 64 -14.06 9.21 10.00
CA ILE A 64 -14.08 8.69 11.36
C ILE A 64 -13.99 9.85 12.37
N LEU A 65 -13.03 10.77 12.23
CA LEU A 65 -12.84 11.87 13.19
C LEU A 65 -14.02 12.85 13.26
N GLN A 66 -14.69 13.11 12.14
CA GLN A 66 -15.82 14.04 12.10
C GLN A 66 -17.02 13.57 12.92
N GLN A 67 -17.14 12.25 13.19
CA GLN A 67 -18.25 11.66 13.94
C GLN A 67 -19.64 12.16 13.49
N GLY A 68 -19.79 12.42 12.19
CA GLY A 68 -21.01 12.93 11.59
C GLY A 68 -22.17 11.92 11.59
N LYS A 69 -23.33 12.35 11.12
CA LYS A 69 -24.50 11.46 10.94
C LYS A 69 -24.26 10.39 9.86
N TYR A 70 -23.50 10.71 8.83
CA TYR A 70 -23.08 9.79 7.78
C TYR A 70 -21.59 9.49 8.00
N ARG A 71 -21.26 8.23 8.28
CA ARG A 71 -19.88 7.76 8.51
C ARG A 71 -19.46 6.64 7.58
N LYS A 72 -20.27 6.39 6.56
CA LYS A 72 -20.03 5.36 5.57
C LYS A 72 -18.93 5.81 4.62
N PHE A 73 -17.94 4.94 4.41
CA PHE A 73 -16.88 5.20 3.45
C PHE A 73 -17.38 5.05 2.02
N ASP A 74 -16.80 5.84 1.12
CA ASP A 74 -16.97 5.60 -0.30
C ASP A 74 -16.35 4.25 -0.70
N PRO A 75 -16.99 3.51 -1.63
CA PRO A 75 -16.37 2.33 -2.24
C PRO A 75 -15.02 2.67 -2.84
N PHE A 76 -14.03 1.80 -2.65
CA PHE A 76 -12.68 1.99 -3.15
C PHE A 76 -12.49 1.27 -4.48
N ASP A 77 -12.15 2.02 -5.53
CA ASP A 77 -11.79 1.44 -6.82
C ASP A 77 -10.31 1.08 -6.87
N ARG A 78 -10.01 -0.18 -6.53
CA ARG A 78 -8.63 -0.69 -6.53
C ARG A 78 -7.96 -0.69 -7.92
N PHE A 79 -8.70 -0.47 -9.01
CA PHE A 79 -8.18 -0.52 -10.40
C PHE A 79 -7.99 0.87 -11.02
N ALA A 80 -8.39 1.95 -10.34
CA ALA A 80 -8.48 3.30 -10.91
C ALA A 80 -7.18 3.83 -11.53
N GLU A 81 -6.02 3.46 -11.00
CA GLU A 81 -4.71 4.00 -11.41
C GLU A 81 -3.73 2.95 -11.96
N LEU A 82 -4.20 1.75 -12.33
CA LEU A 82 -3.30 0.69 -12.81
C LEU A 82 -2.69 1.01 -14.19
N LYS A 83 -3.40 1.74 -15.05
CA LYS A 83 -3.00 1.99 -16.44
C LYS A 83 -2.40 3.38 -16.66
N SER A 84 -1.58 3.85 -15.72
CA SER A 84 -0.88 5.12 -15.90
C SER A 84 0.19 4.98 -17.00
N GLU A 85 0.22 5.92 -17.94
CA GLU A 85 1.25 6.03 -19.00
C GLU A 85 2.43 6.93 -18.57
N ARG A 86 2.40 7.49 -17.35
CA ARG A 86 3.43 8.42 -16.85
C ARG A 86 4.75 7.71 -16.53
N PRO A 87 5.94 8.32 -16.72
CA PRO A 87 7.20 7.73 -16.29
C PRO A 87 7.14 7.18 -14.85
N LEU A 88 7.75 6.01 -14.60
CA LEU A 88 7.72 5.38 -13.27
C LEU A 88 8.33 6.31 -12.20
N LYS A 89 9.38 7.04 -12.55
CA LYS A 89 9.99 8.07 -11.71
C LYS A 89 8.97 9.09 -11.21
N ASP A 90 8.15 9.64 -12.10
CA ASP A 90 7.11 10.62 -11.75
C ASP A 90 6.06 10.03 -10.80
N LEU A 91 5.77 8.72 -10.90
CA LEU A 91 4.86 8.03 -9.99
C LEU A 91 5.50 7.85 -8.60
N LEU A 92 6.77 7.50 -8.55
CA LEU A 92 7.52 7.35 -7.29
C LEU A 92 7.65 8.70 -6.56
N GLU A 93 7.97 9.77 -7.28
CA GLU A 93 8.05 11.14 -6.73
C GLU A 93 6.68 11.62 -6.23
N GLU A 94 5.61 11.33 -6.96
CA GLU A 94 4.27 11.65 -6.51
C GLU A 94 3.87 10.88 -5.25
N PHE A 95 4.16 9.57 -5.21
CA PHE A 95 3.86 8.76 -4.04
C PHE A 95 4.59 9.29 -2.79
N ASP A 96 5.86 9.68 -2.92
CA ASP A 96 6.63 10.31 -1.84
C ASP A 96 5.98 11.63 -1.37
N HIS A 97 5.59 12.49 -2.31
CA HIS A 97 4.95 13.76 -1.99
C HIS A 97 3.61 13.56 -1.25
N LEU A 98 2.75 12.67 -1.77
CA LEU A 98 1.46 12.36 -1.17
C LEU A 98 1.62 11.75 0.23
N ARG A 99 2.52 10.76 0.36
CA ARG A 99 2.80 10.11 1.63
C ARG A 99 3.28 11.11 2.68
N SER A 100 4.22 11.97 2.31
CA SER A 100 4.74 13.00 3.20
C SER A 100 3.64 13.96 3.67
N GLY A 101 2.77 14.41 2.77
CA GLY A 101 1.62 15.26 3.12
C GLY A 101 0.58 14.57 4.00
N ASN A 102 0.31 13.29 3.73
CA ASN A 102 -0.64 12.49 4.49
C ASN A 102 -0.12 12.17 5.90
N VAL A 103 1.16 11.80 6.04
CA VAL A 103 1.79 11.60 7.36
C VAL A 103 1.85 12.91 8.14
N ALA A 104 2.17 14.03 7.50
CA ALA A 104 2.15 15.34 8.17
C ALA A 104 0.74 15.69 8.69
N THR A 105 -0.30 15.39 7.89
CA THR A 105 -1.70 15.52 8.31
C THR A 105 -2.00 14.65 9.53
N LEU A 106 -1.63 13.37 9.49
CA LEU A 106 -1.85 12.42 10.58
C LEU A 106 -1.18 12.86 11.87
N ARG A 107 0.09 13.29 11.80
CA ARG A 107 0.83 13.86 12.94
C ARG A 107 0.15 15.12 13.48
N GLY A 108 -0.33 15.98 12.60
CA GLY A 108 -1.03 17.23 12.94
C GLY A 108 -2.32 17.02 13.71
N TRP A 109 -3.00 15.87 13.56
CA TRP A 109 -4.19 15.55 14.34
C TRP A 109 -3.91 15.25 15.81
N ASN A 110 -2.65 14.92 16.18
CA ASN A 110 -2.24 14.64 17.57
C ASN A 110 -3.20 13.67 18.28
N LEU A 111 -3.55 12.59 17.57
CA LEU A 111 -4.56 11.62 17.99
C LEU A 111 -4.24 11.03 19.37
N LYS A 112 -5.28 10.86 20.17
CA LYS A 112 -5.22 10.23 21.49
C LYS A 112 -5.84 8.85 21.44
N GLU A 113 -5.61 8.08 22.50
CA GLU A 113 -6.12 6.72 22.62
C GLU A 113 -7.65 6.64 22.45
N LYS A 114 -8.40 7.62 22.97
CA LYS A 114 -9.85 7.71 22.75
C LYS A 114 -10.25 7.88 21.28
N ASP A 115 -9.39 8.49 20.46
CA ASP A 115 -9.66 8.74 19.04
C ASP A 115 -9.43 7.46 18.23
N MET A 116 -8.59 6.55 18.72
CA MET A 116 -8.32 5.24 18.11
C MET A 116 -9.55 4.31 18.15
N GLU A 117 -10.44 4.53 19.12
CA GLU A 117 -11.67 3.76 19.31
C GLU A 117 -12.87 4.36 18.56
N LEU A 118 -12.71 5.53 17.94
CA LEU A 118 -13.75 6.10 17.08
C LEU A 118 -14.01 5.20 15.88
N THR A 119 -15.28 5.11 15.49
CA THR A 119 -15.72 4.23 14.41
C THR A 119 -16.23 4.97 13.19
N GLY A 120 -15.99 4.35 12.03
CA GLY A 120 -16.66 4.61 10.76
C GLY A 120 -17.35 3.34 10.25
N GLU A 121 -18.02 3.44 9.11
CA GLU A 121 -18.77 2.32 8.53
C GLU A 121 -18.17 1.92 7.17
N HIS A 122 -17.49 0.77 7.14
CA HIS A 122 -17.01 0.15 5.92
C HIS A 122 -18.19 -0.48 5.16
N PRO A 123 -18.31 -0.28 3.83
CA PRO A 123 -19.44 -0.79 3.05
C PRO A 123 -19.63 -2.31 3.12
N GLU A 124 -18.56 -3.07 3.33
CA GLU A 124 -18.60 -4.54 3.40
C GLU A 124 -18.44 -5.10 4.82
N PHE A 125 -17.69 -4.43 5.68
CA PHE A 125 -17.32 -4.96 7.00
C PHE A 125 -18.19 -4.39 8.13
N GLY A 126 -18.99 -3.36 7.83
CA GLY A 126 -19.73 -2.61 8.84
C GLY A 126 -18.80 -1.74 9.68
N SER A 127 -19.02 -1.71 10.99
CA SER A 127 -18.27 -0.83 11.89
C SER A 127 -16.78 -1.21 11.97
N VAL A 128 -15.90 -0.26 11.70
CA VAL A 128 -14.44 -0.39 11.85
C VAL A 128 -13.88 0.80 12.63
N THR A 129 -12.79 0.60 13.37
CA THR A 129 -12.17 1.63 14.21
C THR A 129 -11.06 2.41 13.49
N MET A 130 -10.74 3.60 13.99
CA MET A 130 -9.56 4.36 13.54
C MET A 130 -8.28 3.52 13.66
N ARG A 131 -8.11 2.79 14.78
CA ARG A 131 -6.98 1.89 14.99
C ARG A 131 -6.84 0.86 13.88
N GLN A 132 -7.95 0.20 13.53
CA GLN A 132 -7.98 -0.80 12.46
C GLN A 132 -7.61 -0.20 11.11
N LEU A 133 -8.14 0.99 10.79
CA LEU A 133 -7.81 1.69 9.55
C LEU A 133 -6.31 2.00 9.44
N LEU A 134 -5.71 2.60 10.48
CA LEU A 134 -4.30 2.98 10.47
C LEU A 134 -3.36 1.76 10.50
N ALA A 135 -3.71 0.72 11.24
CA ALA A 135 -2.99 -0.55 11.20
C ALA A 135 -3.05 -1.18 9.79
N THR A 136 -4.21 -1.10 9.15
CA THR A 136 -4.39 -1.62 7.78
C THR A 136 -3.52 -0.87 6.78
N TRP A 137 -3.35 0.46 6.92
CA TRP A 137 -2.47 1.24 6.04
C TRP A 137 -1.03 0.72 6.07
N VAL A 138 -0.48 0.44 7.26
CA VAL A 138 0.86 -0.13 7.40
C VAL A 138 0.94 -1.52 6.76
N VAL A 139 -0.03 -2.38 7.03
CA VAL A 139 -0.06 -3.74 6.47
C VAL A 139 -0.24 -3.72 4.96
N HIS A 140 -0.99 -2.76 4.42
CA HIS A 140 -1.19 -2.58 2.99
C HIS A 140 0.13 -2.27 2.27
N ASP A 141 0.91 -1.32 2.79
CA ASP A 141 2.26 -1.02 2.31
C ASP A 141 3.16 -2.26 2.30
N LEU A 142 3.25 -2.97 3.44
CA LEU A 142 4.10 -4.14 3.57
C LEU A 142 3.67 -5.29 2.64
N SER A 143 2.35 -5.47 2.47
CA SER A 143 1.80 -6.47 1.55
C SER A 143 2.17 -6.16 0.11
N HIS A 144 2.16 -4.88 -0.28
CA HIS A 144 2.52 -4.47 -1.63
C HIS A 144 4.03 -4.47 -1.89
N ILE A 145 4.88 -4.18 -0.89
CA ILE A 145 6.32 -4.43 -0.98
C ILE A 145 6.59 -5.93 -1.19
N ALA A 146 5.91 -6.80 -0.44
CA ALA A 146 6.01 -8.24 -0.60
C ALA A 146 5.53 -8.70 -1.98
N GLN A 147 4.47 -8.10 -2.52
CA GLN A 147 4.01 -8.35 -3.89
C GLN A 147 5.07 -7.95 -4.92
N ILE A 148 5.57 -6.72 -4.86
CA ILE A 148 6.59 -6.20 -5.79
C ILE A 148 7.81 -7.12 -5.83
N THR A 149 8.38 -7.40 -4.66
CA THR A 149 9.60 -8.23 -4.55
C THR A 149 9.36 -9.68 -5.01
N ARG A 150 8.18 -10.25 -4.72
CA ARG A 150 7.80 -11.59 -5.22
C ARG A 150 7.64 -11.61 -6.73
N THR A 151 6.96 -10.63 -7.31
CA THR A 151 6.77 -10.49 -8.75
C THR A 151 8.11 -10.39 -9.47
N MET A 152 9.01 -9.53 -8.97
CA MET A 152 10.38 -9.41 -9.49
C MET A 152 11.13 -10.75 -9.38
N ALA A 153 11.14 -11.39 -8.22
CA ALA A 153 11.83 -12.68 -8.04
C ALA A 153 11.31 -13.74 -9.03
N ARG A 154 9.99 -13.80 -9.25
CA ARG A 154 9.37 -14.76 -10.16
C ARG A 154 9.73 -14.56 -11.62
N ALA A 155 10.11 -13.34 -12.04
CA ALA A 155 10.65 -13.09 -13.39
C ALA A 155 11.84 -14.02 -13.71
N TYR A 156 12.61 -14.41 -12.70
CA TYR A 156 13.80 -15.25 -12.85
C TYR A 156 13.57 -16.73 -12.54
N THR A 157 12.32 -17.18 -12.33
CA THR A 157 12.01 -18.57 -11.97
C THR A 157 12.70 -19.60 -12.89
N ARG A 158 12.69 -19.36 -14.20
CA ARG A 158 13.35 -20.25 -15.18
C ARG A 158 14.88 -20.18 -15.09
N ALA A 159 15.43 -18.98 -14.94
CA ALA A 159 16.88 -18.74 -14.86
C ALA A 159 17.51 -19.34 -13.60
N VAL A 160 16.76 -19.37 -12.49
CA VAL A 160 17.20 -19.93 -11.20
C VAL A 160 17.29 -21.46 -11.23
N GLY A 161 16.69 -22.15 -12.21
CA GLY A 161 16.85 -23.60 -12.38
C GLY A 161 16.56 -24.43 -11.12
N PRO A 162 17.41 -25.41 -10.74
CA PRO A 162 17.14 -26.29 -9.60
C PRO A 162 17.23 -25.59 -8.23
N TRP A 163 17.84 -24.39 -8.14
CA TRP A 163 17.89 -23.62 -6.89
C TRP A 163 16.52 -23.12 -6.46
N THR A 164 15.51 -23.17 -7.33
CA THR A 164 14.11 -22.90 -6.99
C THR A 164 13.62 -23.70 -5.78
N ALA A 165 14.18 -24.90 -5.54
CA ALA A 165 13.90 -25.71 -4.36
C ALA A 165 14.19 -25.00 -3.02
N TYR A 166 15.10 -24.02 -2.99
CA TYR A 166 15.48 -23.28 -1.78
C TYR A 166 14.69 -21.98 -1.57
N PHE A 167 13.99 -21.48 -2.59
CA PHE A 167 13.34 -20.17 -2.54
C PHE A 167 11.82 -20.30 -2.48
N ARG A 168 11.23 -20.17 -1.28
CA ARG A 168 9.77 -20.23 -1.08
C ARG A 168 8.99 -19.25 -1.95
N VAL A 169 9.55 -18.07 -2.23
CA VAL A 169 8.94 -17.03 -3.09
C VAL A 169 8.69 -17.52 -4.54
N LEU A 170 9.46 -18.51 -4.99
CA LEU A 170 9.35 -19.11 -6.33
C LEU A 170 8.46 -20.36 -6.35
N GLN A 171 7.99 -20.83 -5.20
CA GLN A 171 7.10 -21.99 -5.11
C GLN A 171 5.66 -21.57 -5.40
N ARG A 172 4.93 -22.39 -6.17
CA ARG A 172 3.58 -22.08 -6.68
C ARG A 172 2.50 -21.98 -5.60
N ASP A 173 2.74 -22.49 -4.40
CA ASP A 173 1.70 -22.72 -3.40
C ASP A 173 1.59 -21.67 -2.27
N VAL A 174 2.24 -20.51 -2.40
CA VAL A 174 1.98 -19.41 -1.46
C VAL A 174 0.64 -18.77 -1.81
N ARG A 175 -0.45 -19.33 -1.28
CA ARG A 175 -1.74 -18.63 -1.20
C ARG A 175 -1.52 -17.39 -0.32
N GLN A 176 -1.82 -16.22 -0.87
CA GLN A 176 -2.00 -14.99 -0.11
C GLN A 176 -3.32 -15.05 0.64
#